data_AF-A0A3L6QC20-F1
#
_entry.id   AF-A0A3L6QC20-F1
#
_cell.length_a   1.000
_cell.length_b   1.000
_cell.length_c   1.000
_cell.angle_alpha   90.00
_cell.angle_beta   90.00
_cell.angle_gamma   90.00
#
_symmetry.space_group_name_H-M   'P 1'
#
loop_
_entity.id
_entity.type
_entity.pdbx_description
1 polymer ?
#
loop_
_entity_poly.entity_id
_entity_poly.type
_entity_poly.pdbx_seq_one_letter_code
_entity_poly.pdbx_strand_id
1 'polypeptide(L)'
;MVQPIAIVLLAVAIAPVLAAGSSSVINATCAELKPLWPYDYCVGVLSGDPAATAATDLRGVAAAAVNITATKAASTLRVISDLVDELSTCRGYYGNMLQSLADVRVDLDAGRWAIQ
;
A
#
# COMPACT_ATOMS: atom_id res chain seq x y z
N MET A 1 34.28 -1.57 -12.94
CA MET A 1 33.98 -1.22 -11.53
C MET A 1 33.36 0.17 -11.55
N VAL A 2 32.25 0.37 -10.81
CA VAL A 2 31.40 1.58 -10.63
C VAL A 2 30.79 2.16 -11.93
N GLN A 3 29.46 2.25 -12.16
CA GLN A 3 28.32 2.58 -11.28
C GLN A 3 26.97 2.44 -12.07
N PRO A 4 25.87 1.88 -11.50
CA PRO A 4 24.61 1.66 -12.23
C PRO A 4 23.42 2.57 -11.79
N ILE A 5 23.61 3.86 -11.46
CA ILE A 5 22.56 4.64 -10.77
C ILE A 5 22.12 5.97 -11.47
N ALA A 6 22.71 6.38 -12.61
CA ALA A 6 22.51 7.76 -13.09
C ALA A 6 21.76 7.97 -14.42
N ILE A 7 21.20 6.95 -15.08
CA ILE A 7 20.65 7.10 -16.46
C ILE A 7 19.18 6.67 -16.58
N VAL A 8 18.32 7.10 -15.66
CA VAL A 8 16.86 7.12 -15.92
C VAL A 8 16.27 8.47 -15.52
N LEU A 9 16.94 9.53 -15.97
CA LEU A 9 16.39 10.89 -16.00
C LEU A 9 16.55 11.40 -17.44
N LEU A 10 15.41 11.69 -18.07
CA LEU A 10 15.22 12.38 -19.35
C LEU A 10 15.50 11.59 -20.65
N ALA A 11 14.43 11.08 -21.23
CA ALA A 11 14.18 11.23 -22.67
C ALA A 11 12.71 11.64 -22.87
N VAL A 12 12.42 12.92 -22.60
CA VAL A 12 11.18 13.58 -23.00
C VAL A 12 11.30 13.88 -24.49
N ALA A 13 10.65 13.07 -25.32
CA ALA A 13 10.37 13.44 -26.70
C ALA A 13 9.11 14.31 -26.70
N ILE A 14 9.30 15.61 -26.95
CA ILE A 14 8.24 16.61 -27.04
C ILE A 14 7.49 16.39 -28.37
N ALA A 15 6.28 15.86 -28.32
CA ALA A 15 5.31 15.96 -29.40
C ALA A 15 4.21 16.94 -28.99
N PRO A 16 3.88 17.97 -29.79
CA PRO A 16 2.76 18.85 -29.52
C PRO A 16 1.47 18.13 -29.93
N VAL A 17 0.89 17.34 -29.02
CA VAL A 17 -0.48 16.85 -29.20
C VAL A 17 -1.40 17.71 -28.34
N LEU A 18 -1.90 18.76 -28.98
CA LEU A 18 -3.15 19.42 -28.62
C LEU A 18 -4.26 18.37 -28.72
N ALA A 19 -4.65 17.77 -27.59
CA ALA A 19 -5.88 17.02 -27.48
C ALA A 19 -6.56 17.40 -26.16
N ALA A 20 -7.45 18.38 -26.27
CA ALA A 20 -8.48 18.61 -25.28
C ALA A 20 -9.26 17.30 -25.05
N GLY A 21 -9.32 16.86 -23.80
CA GLY A 21 -10.00 15.64 -23.39
C GLY A 21 -9.11 14.81 -22.50
N SER A 22 -9.29 14.93 -21.19
CA SER A 22 -8.59 14.20 -20.14
C SER A 22 -8.62 12.67 -20.25
N SER A 23 -9.52 12.11 -21.07
CA SER A 23 -9.49 10.69 -21.43
C SER A 23 -8.35 10.31 -22.39
N SER A 24 -7.87 11.25 -23.23
CA SER A 24 -6.85 10.97 -24.24
C SER A 24 -5.46 10.74 -23.64
N VAL A 25 -5.09 11.54 -22.64
CA VAL A 25 -3.78 11.46 -21.97
C VAL A 25 -3.69 10.19 -21.11
N ILE A 26 -4.76 9.84 -20.39
CA ILE A 26 -4.82 8.59 -19.60
C ILE A 26 -4.69 7.37 -20.52
N ASN A 27 -5.47 7.30 -21.60
CA ASN A 27 -5.42 6.16 -22.53
C ASN A 27 -4.04 6.03 -23.19
N ALA A 28 -3.43 7.14 -23.62
CA ALA A 28 -2.07 7.14 -24.18
C ALA A 28 -1.03 6.65 -23.15
N THR A 29 -1.09 7.18 -21.92
CA THR A 29 -0.21 6.79 -20.81
C THR A 29 -0.34 5.29 -20.52
N CYS A 30 -1.57 4.78 -20.42
CA CYS A 30 -1.80 3.37 -20.12
C CYS A 30 -1.44 2.44 -21.28
N ALA A 31 -1.52 2.90 -22.52
CA ALA A 31 -1.05 2.13 -23.68
C ALA A 31 0.47 1.95 -23.64
N GLU A 32 1.22 2.99 -23.27
CA GLU A 32 2.68 2.92 -23.08
C GLU A 32 3.07 2.05 -21.89
N LEU A 33 2.30 2.09 -20.81
CA LEU A 33 2.56 1.30 -19.59
C LEU A 33 2.10 -0.15 -19.67
N LYS A 34 1.43 -0.57 -20.76
CA LYS A 34 0.94 -1.94 -20.97
C LYS A 34 1.98 -3.04 -20.73
N PRO A 35 3.29 -2.88 -21.03
CA PRO A 35 4.31 -3.89 -20.71
C PRO A 35 4.55 -4.09 -19.21
N LEU A 36 4.20 -3.10 -18.38
CA LEU A 36 4.42 -3.09 -16.93
C LEU A 36 3.14 -3.35 -16.15
N TRP A 37 2.00 -2.87 -16.65
CA TRP A 37 0.72 -2.88 -15.95
C TRP A 37 -0.43 -3.25 -16.90
N PRO A 38 -1.45 -4.00 -16.44
CA PRO A 38 -2.64 -4.25 -17.24
C PRO A 38 -3.31 -2.92 -17.63
N TYR A 39 -3.64 -2.77 -18.91
CA TYR A 39 -4.21 -1.54 -19.45
C TYR A 39 -5.48 -1.11 -18.69
N ASP A 40 -6.42 -2.04 -18.51
CA ASP A 40 -7.70 -1.77 -17.84
C ASP A 40 -7.50 -1.40 -16.36
N TYR A 41 -6.47 -1.95 -15.72
CA TYR A 41 -6.11 -1.55 -14.36
C TYR A 41 -5.59 -0.12 -14.32
N CYS A 42 -4.65 0.23 -15.22
CA CYS A 42 -4.12 1.59 -15.32
C CYS A 42 -5.23 2.61 -15.58
N VAL A 43 -6.08 2.36 -16.58
CA VAL A 43 -7.19 3.24 -16.92
C VAL A 43 -8.19 3.33 -15.77
N GLY A 44 -8.53 2.21 -15.14
CA GLY A 44 -9.45 2.19 -14.00
C GLY A 44 -8.95 2.99 -12.80
N VAL A 45 -7.67 2.86 -12.46
CA VAL A 45 -7.03 3.61 -11.36
C VAL A 45 -7.03 5.10 -11.66
N LEU A 46 -6.58 5.51 -12.84
CA LEU A 46 -6.46 6.93 -13.20
C LEU A 46 -7.82 7.59 -13.45
N SER A 47 -8.77 6.87 -14.05
CA SER A 47 -10.11 7.41 -14.31
C SER A 47 -10.94 7.56 -13.04
N GLY A 48 -10.59 6.82 -11.97
CA GLY A 48 -11.21 6.96 -10.65
C GLY A 48 -10.71 8.16 -9.85
N ASP A 49 -9.68 8.87 -10.32
CA ASP A 49 -9.08 9.99 -9.60
C ASP A 49 -9.41 11.35 -10.27
N PRO A 50 -10.02 12.29 -9.53
CA PRO A 50 -10.37 13.61 -10.06
C PRO A 50 -9.18 14.43 -10.57
N ALA A 51 -7.99 14.29 -9.96
CA ALA A 51 -6.81 15.05 -10.38
C ALA A 51 -6.20 14.46 -11.67
N ALA A 52 -6.17 13.13 -11.79
CA ALA A 52 -5.78 12.45 -13.02
C ALA A 52 -6.73 12.78 -14.18
N THR A 53 -8.04 12.80 -13.93
CA THR A 53 -9.06 13.17 -14.93
C THR A 53 -9.15 14.66 -15.21
N ALA A 54 -8.53 15.52 -14.40
CA ALA A 54 -8.39 16.95 -14.70
C ALA A 54 -7.06 17.27 -15.40
N ALA A 55 -6.11 16.33 -15.42
CA ALA A 55 -4.80 16.54 -16.01
C ALA A 55 -4.89 16.71 -17.53
N THR A 56 -4.19 17.73 -18.03
CA THR A 56 -4.08 18.03 -19.47
C THR A 56 -2.78 17.52 -20.07
N ASP A 57 -1.85 17.02 -19.25
CA ASP A 57 -0.56 16.51 -19.67
C ASP A 57 -0.10 15.29 -18.86
N LEU A 58 0.94 14.62 -19.36
CA LEU A 58 1.53 13.43 -18.73
C LEU A 58 2.06 13.73 -17.32
N ARG A 59 2.54 14.96 -17.07
CA ARG A 59 3.11 15.34 -15.78
C ARG A 59 2.03 15.39 -14.71
N GLY A 60 0.86 15.92 -15.03
CA GLY A 60 -0.32 15.92 -14.18
C GLY A 60 -0.82 14.51 -13.89
N VAL A 61 -0.90 13.65 -14.92
CA VAL A 61 -1.25 12.23 -14.75
C VAL A 61 -0.24 11.51 -13.84
N ALA A 62 1.05 11.75 -14.03
CA ALA A 62 2.10 11.16 -13.18
C ALA A 62 2.01 11.66 -11.74
N ALA A 63 1.77 12.95 -11.51
CA ALA A 63 1.60 13.51 -10.18
C ALA A 63 0.37 12.91 -9.47
N ALA A 64 -0.75 12.76 -10.19
CA ALA A 64 -1.94 12.10 -9.67
C ALA A 64 -1.65 10.62 -9.34
N ALA A 65 -0.98 9.87 -10.22
CA ALA A 65 -0.60 8.48 -9.99
C ALA A 65 0.27 8.31 -8.74
N VAL A 66 1.23 9.21 -8.52
CA VAL A 66 2.05 9.23 -7.30
C VAL A 66 1.19 9.47 -6.06
N ASN A 67 0.26 10.43 -6.12
CA ASN A 67 -0.62 10.74 -4.98
C ASN A 67 -1.59 9.59 -4.65
N ILE A 68 -2.15 8.93 -5.66
CA ILE A 68 -2.98 7.73 -5.51
C ILE A 68 -2.17 6.62 -4.84
N THR A 69 -0.97 6.37 -5.34
CA THR A 69 -0.05 5.35 -4.80
C THR A 69 0.30 5.65 -3.35
N ALA A 70 0.64 6.90 -3.02
CA ALA A 70 0.95 7.33 -1.67
C ALA A 70 -0.25 7.12 -0.72
N THR A 71 -1.46 7.46 -1.17
CA THR A 71 -2.70 7.26 -0.41
C THR A 71 -2.96 5.78 -0.13
N LYS A 72 -2.80 4.92 -1.14
CA LYS A 72 -2.95 3.47 -0.99
C LYS A 72 -1.89 2.90 -0.04
N ALA A 73 -0.63 3.29 -0.21
CA ALA A 73 0.46 2.88 0.68
C ALA A 73 0.20 3.29 2.13
N ALA A 74 -0.26 4.52 2.37
CA ALA A 74 -0.64 4.98 3.70
C ALA A 74 -1.81 4.16 4.29
N SER A 75 -2.81 3.82 3.47
CA SER A 75 -3.91 2.95 3.91
C SER A 75 -3.43 1.54 4.26
N THR A 76 -2.55 0.96 3.44
CA THR A 76 -1.96 -0.37 3.70
C THR A 76 -1.13 -0.35 4.98
N LEU A 77 -0.35 0.70 5.21
CA LEU A 77 0.41 0.86 6.46
C LEU A 77 -0.50 0.87 7.68
N ARG A 78 -1.64 1.58 7.65
CA ARG A 78 -2.60 1.56 8.76
C ARG A 78 -3.11 0.15 9.04
N VAL A 79 -3.53 -0.59 8.01
CA VAL A 79 -4.01 -1.98 8.17
C VAL A 79 -2.92 -2.87 8.77
N ILE A 80 -1.66 -2.70 8.36
CA ILE A 80 -0.54 -3.46 8.94
C ILE A 80 -0.34 -3.09 10.41
N SER A 81 -0.38 -1.80 10.75
CA SER A 81 -0.27 -1.34 12.14
C SER A 81 -1.37 -1.93 13.02
N ASP A 82 -2.63 -1.85 12.57
CA ASP A 82 -3.77 -2.41 13.30
C ASP A 82 -3.60 -3.92 13.53
N LEU A 83 -3.16 -4.66 12.50
CA LEU A 83 -2.89 -6.09 12.63
C LEU A 83 -1.78 -6.41 13.65
N VAL A 84 -0.71 -5.60 13.67
CA VAL A 84 0.38 -5.76 14.64
C VAL A 84 -0.10 -5.52 16.07
N ASP A 85 -0.95 -4.51 16.28
CA ASP A 85 -1.52 -4.18 17.59
C ASP A 85 -2.45 -5.29 18.10
N GLU A 86 -3.30 -5.84 17.23
CA GLU A 86 -4.16 -6.99 17.54
C GLU A 86 -3.34 -8.24 17.91
N LEU A 87 -2.28 -8.53 17.15
CA LEU A 87 -1.39 -9.66 17.44
C LEU A 87 -0.64 -9.47 18.77
N SER A 88 -0.21 -8.24 19.08
CA SER A 88 0.42 -7.92 20.36
C SER A 88 -0.54 -8.13 21.53
N THR A 89 -1.80 -7.72 21.36
CA THR A 89 -2.88 -7.93 22.34
C THR A 89 -3.14 -9.42 22.56
N CYS A 90 -3.27 -10.21 21.48
CA CYS A 90 -3.42 -11.65 21.56
C CYS A 90 -2.25 -12.31 22.31
N ARG A 91 -1.01 -11.92 21.99
CA ARG A 91 0.18 -12.40 22.71
C ARG A 91 0.10 -12.10 24.21
N GLY A 92 -0.39 -10.93 24.59
CA GLY A 92 -0.63 -10.57 26.00
C GLY A 92 -1.63 -11.52 26.67
N TYR A 93 -2.78 -11.76 26.05
CA TYR A 93 -3.79 -12.68 26.58
C TYR A 93 -3.25 -14.10 26.77
N TYR A 94 -2.56 -14.64 25.76
CA TYR A 94 -1.98 -15.98 25.86
C TYR A 94 -0.85 -16.06 26.88
N GLY A 95 -0.05 -15.00 27.03
CA GLY A 95 0.97 -14.90 28.08
C GLY A 95 0.35 -14.98 29.48
N ASN A 96 -0.72 -14.22 29.72
CA ASN A 96 -1.43 -14.25 31.01
C ASN A 96 -2.06 -15.62 31.27
N MET A 97 -2.68 -16.23 30.27
CA MET A 97 -3.26 -17.58 30.39
C MET A 97 -2.20 -18.62 30.75
N LEU A 98 -1.04 -18.58 30.10
CA LEU A 98 0.09 -19.47 30.42
C LEU A 98 0.57 -19.27 31.85
N GLN A 99 0.70 -18.03 32.31
CA GLN A 99 1.08 -17.74 33.70
C GLN A 99 0.05 -18.29 34.69
N SER A 100 -1.24 -18.03 34.48
CA SER A 100 -2.29 -18.57 35.37
C SER A 100 -2.30 -20.09 35.41
N LEU A 101 -2.08 -20.77 34.27
CA LEU A 101 -1.96 -22.23 34.25
C LEU A 101 -0.72 -22.73 34.99
N ALA A 102 0.40 -22.01 34.91
CA ALA A 102 1.61 -22.33 35.68
C ALA A 102 1.37 -22.17 37.18
N ASP A 103 0.71 -21.09 37.60
CA ASP A 103 0.38 -20.82 39.00
C ASP A 103 -0.57 -21.90 39.56
N VAL A 104 -1.63 -22.24 38.81
CA VAL A 104 -2.52 -23.36 39.15
C VAL A 104 -1.70 -24.63 39.35
N ARG A 105 -0.81 -24.99 38.42
CA ARG A 105 0.01 -26.19 38.52
C ARG A 105 0.86 -26.22 39.80
N VAL A 106 1.46 -25.09 40.19
CA VAL A 106 2.23 -24.97 41.44
C VAL A 106 1.34 -25.21 42.67
N ASP A 107 0.09 -24.73 42.66
CA ASP A 107 -0.88 -24.99 43.72
C ASP A 107 -1.33 -26.45 43.78
N LEU A 108 -1.56 -27.09 42.61
CA LEU A 108 -1.87 -28.53 42.52
C LEU A 108 -0.75 -29.37 43.15
N ASP A 109 0.51 -29.11 42.75
CA ASP A 109 1.68 -29.85 43.21
C ASP A 109 1.91 -29.68 44.73
N ALA A 110 1.50 -28.54 45.29
CA ALA A 110 1.58 -28.27 46.72
C ALA A 110 0.33 -28.71 47.52
N GLY A 111 -0.69 -29.27 46.87
CA GLY A 111 -1.94 -29.69 47.50
C GLY A 111 -2.82 -28.52 48.01
N ARG A 112 -2.62 -27.31 47.49
CA ARG A 112 -3.38 -26.10 47.88
C ARG A 112 -4.62 -25.94 47.00
N TRP A 113 -5.67 -26.69 47.31
CA TRP A 113 -6.95 -26.65 46.59
C TRP A 113 -7.89 -25.62 47.21
N ALA A 114 -7.77 -24.35 46.83
CA ALA A 114 -8.81 -23.37 47.13
C ALA A 114 -9.98 -23.56 46.14
N ILE A 115 -10.88 -24.49 46.46
CA ILE A 115 -12.22 -24.49 45.87
C ILE A 115 -13.08 -23.62 46.78
N GLN A 116 -13.41 -22.42 46.32
CA GLN A 116 -14.42 -21.55 46.94
C GLN A 116 -15.28 -20.95 45.84
#